data_AF-A0A8T7L6P4-F1
#
_entry.id   AF-A0A8T7L6P4-F1
#
_cell.length_a   1.000
_cell.length_b   1.000
_cell.length_c   1.000
_cell.angle_alpha   90.00
_cell.angle_beta   90.00
_cell.angle_gamma   90.00
#
_symmetry.space_group_name_H-M   'P 1'
#
loop_
_entity.id
_entity.type
_entity.pdbx_description
1 polymer ?
#
loop_
_entity_poly.entity_id
_entity_poly.type
_entity_poly.pdbx_seq_one_letter_code
_entity_poly.pdbx_strand_id
1 'polypeptide(L)'
;MGIGQYQRRKGRPAMALDKRLLKQLKDKDPKVRRKAIVALADSRDMAALGPLEQVASSDPEQKLRDLAVRAQNHLKEQVARKEKPAEPEPAHSSSAAAPKVSEKEAARAKGYMDEALSYYIAKDLSKATSSLSKALRVNPALKNESYFLSLAGDVLNADPEEAVRILLDSNRRGEFVNTSRKSQKQKKKDEHYGKTAELSWSAVFFDLGIFSAVTAVITFLMPLVFVQMINQTIAYQMGLSPEQMEQASLILPQEIVSLNEAVATIGIPIFLIVAVITAVTSAISMLIQGGAIHLVATKLLGGVGTMPYMMCQILPFYSMTSLILFVWWCIAMGMLAIGAGIIGALCMAPMALAGFYILFKVAGKIGAAYDFGSAKGCLSLILASVLLSLISSLPGILAWNYISSQLTEMMLASM
;
A
#
# COMPACT_ATOMS: atom_id res chain seq x y z
N MET A 1 -69.58 -22.19 -7.51
CA MET A 1 -69.76 -20.93 -6.75
C MET A 1 -68.39 -20.45 -6.29
N GLY A 2 -68.02 -19.21 -6.62
CA GLY A 2 -66.74 -18.60 -6.22
C GLY A 2 -66.10 -17.76 -7.33
N ILE A 3 -66.79 -16.71 -7.78
CA ILE A 3 -66.29 -15.78 -8.81
C ILE A 3 -65.39 -14.75 -8.11
N GLY A 4 -64.08 -14.89 -8.23
CA GLY A 4 -63.10 -13.91 -7.72
C GLY A 4 -62.94 -12.75 -8.70
N GLN A 5 -63.61 -11.63 -8.43
CA GLN A 5 -63.56 -10.41 -9.24
C GLN A 5 -62.14 -9.81 -9.28
N TYR A 6 -61.55 -9.77 -10.47
CA TYR A 6 -60.38 -8.94 -10.77
C TYR A 6 -60.81 -7.46 -10.82
N GLN A 7 -60.56 -6.72 -9.74
CA GLN A 7 -60.68 -5.27 -9.78
C GLN A 7 -59.56 -4.67 -10.64
N ARG A 8 -59.95 -4.13 -11.80
CA ARG A 8 -59.18 -3.13 -12.55
C ARG A 8 -58.76 -2.00 -11.61
N ARG A 9 -57.47 -1.91 -11.28
CA ARG A 9 -56.89 -0.71 -10.65
C ARG A 9 -57.00 0.45 -11.64
N LYS A 10 -57.93 1.36 -11.33
CA LYS A 10 -58.10 2.69 -11.93
C LYS A 10 -56.73 3.40 -12.01
N GLY A 11 -56.55 4.16 -13.10
CA GLY A 11 -55.33 4.91 -13.41
C GLY A 11 -54.78 5.66 -12.20
N ARG A 12 -53.48 5.48 -11.96
CA ARG A 12 -52.75 6.22 -10.93
C ARG A 12 -52.71 7.69 -11.38
N PRO A 13 -53.22 8.65 -10.59
CA PRO A 13 -53.08 10.07 -10.89
C PRO A 13 -51.58 10.43 -10.96
N ALA A 14 -51.25 11.51 -11.68
CA ALA A 14 -49.89 12.05 -11.80
C ALA A 14 -49.16 11.93 -10.45
N MET A 15 -48.11 11.10 -10.42
CA MET A 15 -47.50 10.63 -9.17
C MET A 15 -46.87 11.82 -8.46
N ALA A 16 -47.47 12.22 -7.34
CA ALA A 16 -46.84 13.12 -6.40
C ALA A 16 -45.49 12.52 -5.96
N LEU A 17 -44.43 13.31 -6.07
CA LEU A 17 -43.08 13.06 -5.55
C LEU A 17 -43.09 12.16 -4.30
N ASP A 18 -42.55 10.95 -4.42
CA ASP A 18 -42.59 9.96 -3.33
C ASP A 18 -41.78 10.46 -2.12
N LYS A 19 -42.50 10.83 -1.05
CA LYS A 19 -41.93 11.33 0.21
C LYS A 19 -40.90 10.36 0.81
N ARG A 20 -41.00 9.06 0.52
CA ARG A 20 -40.02 8.06 0.97
C ARG A 20 -38.65 8.27 0.32
N LEU A 21 -38.61 8.59 -0.96
CA LEU A 21 -37.36 8.84 -1.69
C LEU A 21 -36.67 10.12 -1.17
N LEU A 22 -37.44 11.16 -0.86
CA LEU A 22 -36.92 12.38 -0.25
C LEU A 22 -36.30 12.13 1.13
N LYS A 23 -36.88 11.21 1.92
CA LYS A 23 -36.30 10.80 3.20
C LYS A 23 -34.99 10.02 2.99
N GLN A 24 -34.94 9.14 1.99
CA GLN A 24 -33.74 8.34 1.66
C GLN A 24 -32.58 9.19 1.13
N LEU A 25 -32.83 10.34 0.48
CA LEU A 25 -31.77 11.29 0.11
C LEU A 25 -31.00 11.83 1.33
N LYS A 26 -31.57 11.76 2.53
CA LYS A 26 -30.93 12.23 3.78
C LYS A 26 -30.38 11.09 4.63
N ASP A 27 -30.33 9.86 4.11
CA ASP A 27 -29.85 8.70 4.85
C ASP A 27 -28.33 8.80 5.13
N LYS A 28 -27.88 8.24 6.25
CA LYS A 28 -26.45 8.21 6.60
C LYS A 28 -25.67 7.30 5.63
N ASP A 29 -26.28 6.23 5.15
CA ASP A 29 -25.65 5.30 4.21
C ASP A 29 -25.64 5.88 2.78
N PRO A 30 -24.46 6.11 2.19
CA PRO A 30 -24.36 6.62 0.81
C PRO A 30 -24.96 5.68 -0.24
N LYS A 31 -25.05 4.37 0.02
CA LYS A 31 -25.70 3.42 -0.89
C LYS A 31 -27.21 3.65 -0.95
N VAL A 32 -27.83 4.01 0.16
CA VAL A 32 -29.26 4.33 0.22
C VAL A 32 -29.54 5.65 -0.48
N ARG A 33 -28.72 6.68 -0.24
CA ARG A 33 -28.81 7.97 -0.94
C ARG A 33 -28.68 7.79 -2.45
N ARG A 34 -27.69 7.01 -2.91
CA ARG A 34 -27.49 6.67 -4.32
C ARG A 34 -28.76 6.09 -4.96
N LYS A 35 -29.39 5.10 -4.32
CA LYS A 35 -30.61 4.47 -4.84
C LYS A 35 -31.75 5.48 -4.97
N ALA A 36 -31.88 6.40 -4.02
CA ALA A 36 -32.90 7.43 -4.06
C ALA A 36 -32.67 8.45 -5.18
N ILE A 37 -31.41 8.86 -5.43
CA ILE A 37 -31.06 9.75 -6.56
C ILE A 37 -31.50 9.12 -7.90
N VAL A 38 -31.18 7.84 -8.13
CA VAL A 38 -31.55 7.13 -9.36
C VAL A 38 -33.06 6.98 -9.48
N ALA A 39 -33.73 6.56 -8.40
CA ALA A 39 -35.19 6.38 -8.40
C ALA A 39 -35.95 7.70 -8.66
N LEU A 40 -35.42 8.83 -8.19
CA LEU A 40 -36.00 10.15 -8.46
C LEU A 40 -35.82 10.56 -9.93
N ALA A 41 -34.65 10.29 -10.54
CA ALA A 41 -34.44 10.52 -11.97
C ALA A 41 -35.41 9.69 -12.83
N ASP A 42 -35.63 8.42 -12.45
CA ASP A 42 -36.52 7.49 -13.16
C ASP A 42 -38.02 7.84 -12.99
N SER A 43 -38.38 8.62 -11.96
CA SER A 43 -39.78 8.95 -11.65
C SER A 43 -40.46 9.81 -12.72
N ARG A 44 -39.68 10.53 -13.53
CA ARG A 44 -40.15 11.53 -14.51
C ARG A 44 -40.96 12.67 -13.91
N ASP A 45 -40.89 12.87 -12.60
CA ASP A 45 -41.54 13.99 -11.92
C ASP A 45 -40.58 15.19 -11.86
N MET A 46 -40.94 16.27 -12.55
CA MET A 46 -40.16 17.52 -12.54
C MET A 46 -39.97 18.10 -11.14
N ALA A 47 -40.85 17.79 -10.19
CA ALA A 47 -40.70 18.19 -8.79
C ALA A 47 -39.44 17.58 -8.12
N ALA A 48 -38.84 16.54 -8.70
CA ALA A 48 -37.61 15.94 -8.22
C ALA A 48 -36.34 16.76 -8.50
N LEU A 49 -36.40 17.78 -9.38
CA LEU A 49 -35.22 18.58 -9.73
C LEU A 49 -34.63 19.33 -8.53
N GLY A 50 -35.47 19.97 -7.71
CA GLY A 50 -35.02 20.73 -6.53
C GLY A 50 -34.30 19.85 -5.50
N PRO A 51 -34.88 18.71 -5.08
CA PRO A 51 -34.19 17.74 -4.24
C PRO A 51 -32.87 17.23 -4.81
N LEU A 52 -32.80 16.95 -6.12
CA LEU A 52 -31.57 16.54 -6.79
C LEU A 52 -30.52 17.67 -6.81
N GLU A 53 -30.94 18.94 -6.93
CA GLU A 53 -30.06 20.11 -6.91
C GLU A 53 -29.42 20.32 -5.54
N GLN A 54 -30.21 20.11 -4.49
CA GLN A 54 -29.73 20.17 -3.13
C GLN A 54 -28.65 19.12 -2.88
N VAL A 55 -28.85 17.89 -3.36
CA VAL A 55 -27.85 16.80 -3.25
C VAL A 55 -26.60 17.12 -4.07
N ALA A 56 -26.77 17.64 -5.30
CA ALA A 56 -25.65 18.06 -6.15
C ALA A 56 -24.77 19.11 -5.47
N SER A 57 -25.36 20.00 -4.66
CA SER A 57 -24.64 21.11 -4.02
C SER A 57 -24.09 20.77 -2.64
N SER A 58 -24.75 19.87 -1.88
CA SER A 58 -24.51 19.72 -0.44
C SER A 58 -24.18 18.32 0.05
N ASP A 59 -24.28 17.27 -0.78
CA ASP A 59 -23.93 15.91 -0.32
C ASP A 59 -22.44 15.86 0.05
N PRO A 60 -22.04 15.26 1.19
CA PRO A 60 -20.64 15.17 1.58
C PRO A 60 -19.77 14.40 0.57
N GLU A 61 -20.34 13.43 -0.15
CA GLU A 61 -19.60 12.63 -1.14
C GLU A 61 -19.61 13.27 -2.53
N GLN A 62 -18.43 13.63 -3.04
CA GLN A 62 -18.27 14.16 -4.41
C GLN A 62 -18.93 13.27 -5.47
N LYS A 63 -18.83 11.94 -5.33
CA LYS A 63 -19.42 11.00 -6.29
C LYS A 63 -20.94 11.07 -6.35
N LEU A 64 -21.60 11.36 -5.23
CA LEU A 64 -23.07 11.51 -5.19
C LEU A 64 -23.49 12.87 -5.73
N ARG A 65 -22.67 13.92 -5.52
CA ARG A 65 -22.88 15.23 -6.15
C ARG A 65 -22.89 15.13 -7.67
N ASP A 66 -21.86 14.52 -8.25
CA ASP A 66 -21.74 14.32 -9.70
C ASP A 66 -22.89 13.46 -10.26
N LEU A 67 -23.30 12.43 -9.52
CA LEU A 67 -24.42 11.57 -9.90
C LEU A 67 -25.75 12.35 -9.91
N ALA A 68 -25.97 13.23 -8.93
CA ALA A 68 -27.18 14.04 -8.86
C ALA A 68 -27.28 15.01 -10.04
N VAL A 69 -26.18 15.64 -10.47
CA VAL A 69 -26.16 16.49 -11.67
C VAL A 69 -26.55 15.70 -12.92
N ARG A 70 -26.02 14.48 -13.09
CA ARG A 70 -26.38 13.61 -14.22
C ARG A 70 -27.85 13.21 -14.17
N ALA A 71 -28.36 12.88 -12.99
CA ALA A 71 -29.76 12.55 -12.76
C ALA A 71 -30.70 13.72 -13.14
N GLN A 72 -30.32 14.96 -12.85
CA GLN A 72 -31.08 16.15 -13.26
C GLN A 72 -31.17 16.30 -14.78
N ASN A 73 -30.03 16.18 -15.47
CA ASN A 73 -29.99 16.29 -16.93
C ASN A 73 -30.84 15.20 -17.58
N HIS A 74 -30.72 13.96 -17.08
CA HIS A 74 -31.51 12.84 -17.56
C HIS A 74 -33.01 13.05 -17.37
N LEU A 75 -33.43 13.59 -16.22
CA LEU A 75 -34.84 13.91 -15.96
C LEU A 75 -35.37 14.99 -16.92
N LYS A 76 -34.60 16.06 -17.17
CA LYS A 76 -34.96 17.13 -18.12
C LYS A 76 -35.11 16.59 -19.54
N GLU A 77 -34.19 15.75 -20.00
CA GLU A 77 -34.27 15.10 -21.32
C GLU A 77 -35.50 14.21 -21.46
N GLN A 78 -35.82 13.43 -20.42
CA GLN A 78 -37.00 12.54 -20.44
C GLN A 78 -38.31 13.32 -20.53
N VAL A 79 -38.41 14.46 -19.85
CA VAL A 79 -39.62 15.30 -19.88
C VAL A 79 -39.71 16.06 -21.21
N ALA A 80 -38.61 16.62 -21.71
CA ALA A 80 -38.56 17.29 -23.01
C ALA A 80 -38.94 16.36 -24.18
N ARG A 81 -38.57 15.07 -24.11
CA ARG A 81 -39.00 14.07 -25.10
C ARG A 81 -40.50 13.79 -25.09
N LYS A 82 -41.18 14.00 -23.96
CA LYS A 82 -42.63 13.75 -23.82
C LYS A 82 -43.48 14.94 -24.27
N GLU A 83 -42.94 16.15 -24.23
CA GLU A 83 -43.65 17.40 -24.57
C GLU A 83 -43.57 17.78 -26.05
N LYS A 84 -42.68 17.16 -26.85
CA LYS A 84 -42.72 17.29 -28.30
C LYS A 84 -43.97 16.58 -28.86
N PRO A 85 -44.88 17.27 -29.59
CA PRO A 85 -45.98 16.62 -30.29
C PRO A 85 -45.41 15.58 -31.25
N ALA A 86 -46.01 14.38 -31.24
CA ALA A 86 -45.63 13.30 -32.14
C ALA A 86 -45.84 13.74 -33.60
N GLU A 87 -44.75 14.11 -34.25
CA GLU A 87 -44.61 14.01 -35.70
C GLU A 87 -44.78 12.51 -36.05
N PRO A 88 -45.51 12.15 -37.13
CA PRO A 88 -45.79 10.74 -37.40
C PRO A 88 -44.47 10.02 -37.63
N GLU A 89 -44.08 9.16 -36.70
CA GLU A 89 -42.96 8.25 -36.90
C GLU A 89 -43.23 7.48 -38.19
N PRO A 90 -42.30 7.46 -39.17
CA PRO A 90 -42.41 6.54 -40.27
C PRO A 90 -42.46 5.15 -39.65
N ALA A 91 -43.47 4.37 -40.05
CA ALA A 91 -43.70 3.02 -39.57
C ALA A 91 -42.40 2.20 -39.70
N HIS A 92 -41.63 2.12 -38.63
CA HIS A 92 -40.58 1.13 -38.51
C HIS A 92 -41.28 -0.21 -38.38
N SER A 93 -41.33 -0.89 -39.52
CA SER A 93 -41.67 -2.29 -39.71
C SER A 93 -41.12 -3.13 -38.56
N SER A 94 -42.01 -3.37 -37.60
CA SER A 94 -41.93 -4.46 -36.64
C SER A 94 -42.09 -5.75 -37.43
N SER A 95 -40.99 -6.38 -37.83
CA SER A 95 -40.98 -7.80 -38.17
C SER A 95 -39.58 -8.41 -38.07
N ALA A 96 -39.13 -8.58 -36.84
CA ALA A 96 -38.37 -9.76 -36.43
C ALA A 96 -38.62 -9.93 -34.94
N ALA A 97 -39.37 -10.96 -34.56
CA ALA A 97 -39.81 -11.23 -33.19
C ALA A 97 -38.59 -11.26 -32.25
N ALA A 98 -38.42 -10.21 -31.45
CA ALA A 98 -37.44 -10.20 -30.38
C ALA A 98 -37.79 -11.33 -29.40
N PRO A 99 -36.80 -12.13 -28.95
CA PRO A 99 -37.05 -13.20 -28.00
C PRO A 99 -37.69 -12.61 -26.73
N LYS A 100 -38.84 -13.14 -26.31
CA LYS A 100 -39.52 -12.73 -25.08
C LYS A 100 -38.68 -13.18 -23.88
N VAL A 101 -37.78 -12.32 -23.42
CA VAL A 101 -36.99 -12.51 -22.20
C VAL A 101 -37.91 -12.48 -20.99
N SER A 102 -37.70 -13.39 -20.04
CA SER A 102 -38.53 -13.45 -18.82
C SER A 102 -38.32 -12.21 -17.94
N GLU A 103 -39.33 -11.78 -17.18
CA GLU A 103 -39.23 -10.63 -16.26
C GLU A 103 -38.06 -10.79 -15.26
N LYS A 104 -37.80 -12.02 -14.84
CA LYS A 104 -36.68 -12.37 -13.94
C LYS A 104 -35.31 -12.15 -14.58
N GLU A 105 -35.16 -12.47 -15.87
CA GLU A 105 -33.93 -12.23 -16.63
C GLU A 105 -33.73 -10.74 -16.90
N ALA A 106 -34.79 -10.01 -17.24
CA ALA A 106 -34.74 -8.56 -17.39
C ALA A 106 -34.28 -7.86 -16.11
N ALA A 107 -34.84 -8.25 -14.95
CA ALA A 107 -34.40 -7.75 -13.65
C ALA A 107 -32.94 -8.09 -13.33
N ARG A 108 -32.48 -9.29 -13.67
CA ARG A 108 -31.08 -9.71 -13.49
C ARG A 108 -30.13 -8.92 -14.41
N ALA A 109 -30.52 -8.69 -15.66
CA ALA A 109 -29.75 -7.90 -16.61
C ALA A 109 -29.61 -6.44 -16.14
N LYS A 110 -30.70 -5.86 -15.60
CA LYS A 110 -30.67 -4.54 -14.96
C LYS A 110 -29.67 -4.48 -13.79
N GLY A 111 -29.63 -5.52 -12.95
CA GLY A 111 -28.63 -5.62 -11.87
C GLY A 111 -27.19 -5.59 -12.39
N TYR A 112 -26.89 -6.27 -13.50
CA TYR A 112 -25.57 -6.20 -14.12
C TYR A 112 -25.25 -4.83 -14.73
N MET A 113 -26.24 -4.11 -15.26
CA MET A 113 -26.05 -2.74 -15.73
C MET A 113 -25.74 -1.77 -14.58
N ASP A 114 -26.42 -1.92 -13.44
CA ASP A 114 -26.15 -1.11 -12.24
C ASP A 114 -24.74 -1.37 -11.67
N GLU A 115 -24.29 -2.63 -11.71
CA GLU A 115 -22.91 -3.00 -11.40
C GLU A 115 -21.92 -2.35 -12.39
N ALA A 116 -22.21 -2.44 -13.69
CA ALA A 116 -21.36 -1.85 -14.72
C ALA A 116 -21.20 -0.34 -14.53
N LEU A 117 -22.30 0.37 -14.28
CA LEU A 117 -22.28 1.79 -13.96
C LEU A 117 -21.42 2.08 -12.71
N SER A 118 -21.55 1.25 -11.67
CA SER A 118 -20.75 1.39 -10.46
C SER A 118 -19.25 1.20 -10.72
N TYR A 119 -18.87 0.23 -11.56
CA TYR A 119 -17.48 0.02 -11.96
C TYR A 119 -16.94 1.13 -12.86
N TYR A 120 -17.77 1.65 -13.77
CA TYR A 120 -17.43 2.80 -14.60
C TYR A 120 -17.15 4.05 -13.76
N ILE A 121 -17.99 4.34 -12.77
CA ILE A 121 -17.78 5.43 -11.79
C ILE A 121 -16.47 5.20 -10.99
N ALA A 122 -16.13 3.94 -10.70
CA ALA A 122 -14.86 3.58 -10.06
C ALA A 122 -13.66 3.56 -11.02
N LYS A 123 -13.86 3.88 -12.31
CA LYS A 123 -12.87 3.79 -13.40
C LYS A 123 -12.26 2.38 -13.59
N ASP A 124 -13.00 1.34 -13.21
CA ASP A 124 -12.66 -0.06 -13.43
C ASP A 124 -13.34 -0.57 -14.72
N LEU A 125 -12.84 -0.08 -15.87
CA LEU A 125 -13.43 -0.35 -17.19
C LEU A 125 -13.47 -1.85 -17.53
N SER A 126 -12.52 -2.63 -17.00
CA SER A 126 -12.47 -4.08 -17.18
C SER A 126 -13.69 -4.78 -16.57
N LYS A 127 -14.03 -4.44 -15.32
CA LYS A 127 -15.21 -5.00 -14.66
C LYS A 127 -16.50 -4.42 -15.23
N ALA A 128 -16.52 -3.13 -15.57
CA ALA A 128 -17.66 -2.51 -16.23
C ALA A 128 -18.02 -3.24 -17.53
N THR A 129 -17.03 -3.46 -18.40
CA THR A 129 -17.18 -4.21 -19.66
C THR A 129 -17.67 -5.64 -19.43
N SER A 130 -17.13 -6.31 -18.42
CA SER A 130 -17.53 -7.68 -18.06
C SER A 130 -18.99 -7.74 -17.58
N SER A 131 -19.44 -6.79 -16.77
CA SER A 131 -20.82 -6.70 -16.30
C SER A 131 -21.78 -6.33 -17.45
N LEU A 132 -21.41 -5.41 -18.35
CA LEU A 132 -22.22 -5.12 -19.55
C LEU A 132 -22.38 -6.34 -20.46
N SER A 133 -21.31 -7.10 -20.67
CA SER A 133 -21.38 -8.34 -21.46
C SER A 133 -22.30 -9.38 -20.79
N LYS A 134 -22.25 -9.52 -19.46
CA LYS A 134 -23.19 -10.37 -18.71
C LYS A 134 -24.64 -9.89 -18.85
N ALA A 135 -24.88 -8.58 -18.77
CA ALA A 135 -26.21 -8.01 -18.97
C ALA A 135 -26.76 -8.38 -20.34
N LEU A 136 -25.96 -8.18 -21.40
CA LEU A 136 -26.34 -8.48 -22.77
C LEU A 136 -26.58 -9.97 -23.04
N ARG A 137 -25.82 -10.86 -22.38
CA ARG A 137 -26.04 -12.31 -22.46
C ARG A 137 -27.34 -12.76 -21.80
N VAL A 138 -27.75 -12.10 -20.72
CA VAL A 138 -29.00 -12.43 -20.01
C VAL A 138 -30.21 -11.82 -20.70
N ASN A 139 -30.08 -10.60 -21.24
CA ASN A 139 -31.13 -9.94 -21.99
C ASN A 139 -30.57 -9.40 -23.33
N PRO A 140 -30.69 -10.17 -24.42
CA PRO A 140 -30.22 -9.74 -25.74
C PRO A 140 -30.96 -8.53 -26.32
N ALA A 141 -32.14 -8.18 -25.79
CA ALA A 141 -32.91 -7.01 -26.23
C ALA A 141 -32.22 -5.69 -25.82
N LEU A 142 -31.32 -5.72 -24.83
CA LEU A 142 -30.54 -4.56 -24.39
C LEU A 142 -29.73 -3.91 -25.52
N LYS A 143 -29.37 -4.65 -26.57
CA LYS A 143 -28.65 -4.10 -27.73
C LYS A 143 -29.40 -2.96 -28.44
N ASN A 144 -30.70 -2.82 -28.21
CA ASN A 144 -31.53 -1.75 -28.77
C ASN A 144 -31.94 -0.72 -27.71
N GLU A 145 -31.59 -0.92 -26.44
CA GLU A 145 -32.00 -0.01 -25.37
C GLU A 145 -31.04 1.18 -25.29
N SER A 146 -31.60 2.39 -25.45
CA SER A 146 -30.83 3.64 -25.49
C SER A 146 -29.92 3.83 -24.26
N TYR A 147 -30.37 3.46 -23.06
CA TYR A 147 -29.56 3.58 -21.85
C TYR A 147 -28.37 2.60 -21.85
N PHE A 148 -28.59 1.35 -22.27
CA PHE A 148 -27.52 0.36 -22.39
C PHE A 148 -26.48 0.79 -23.44
N LEU A 149 -26.97 1.24 -24.60
CA LEU A 149 -26.16 1.73 -25.72
C LEU A 149 -25.26 2.91 -25.29
N SER A 150 -25.82 3.88 -24.57
CA SER A 150 -25.05 5.01 -24.04
C SER A 150 -23.98 4.55 -23.05
N LEU A 151 -24.33 3.73 -22.06
CA LEU A 151 -23.38 3.25 -21.05
C LEU A 151 -22.28 2.37 -21.66
N ALA A 152 -22.62 1.55 -22.65
CA ALA A 152 -21.66 0.73 -23.38
C ALA A 152 -20.69 1.58 -24.20
N GLY A 153 -21.20 2.61 -24.90
CA GLY A 153 -20.38 3.57 -25.62
C GLY A 153 -19.40 4.31 -24.70
N ASP A 154 -19.88 4.77 -23.53
CA ASP A 154 -19.06 5.46 -22.54
C ASP A 154 -17.95 4.58 -21.92
N VAL A 155 -18.27 3.32 -21.61
CA VAL A 155 -17.31 2.37 -21.00
C VAL A 155 -16.23 1.96 -21.98
N LEU A 156 -16.61 1.74 -23.25
CA LEU A 156 -15.71 1.26 -24.30
C LEU A 156 -15.06 2.40 -25.08
N ASN A 157 -15.48 3.64 -24.86
CA ASN A 157 -15.10 4.81 -25.65
C ASN A 157 -15.24 4.54 -27.16
N ALA A 158 -16.38 4.01 -27.55
CA ALA A 158 -16.70 3.59 -28.91
C ALA A 158 -18.14 4.01 -29.26
N ASP A 159 -18.44 4.05 -30.56
CA ASP A 159 -19.81 4.22 -31.02
C ASP A 159 -20.72 3.11 -30.43
N PRO A 160 -22.00 3.39 -30.09
CA PRO A 160 -22.87 2.40 -29.46
C PRO A 160 -23.01 1.08 -30.21
N GLU A 161 -23.04 1.09 -31.54
CA GLU A 161 -23.13 -0.14 -32.34
C GLU A 161 -21.84 -0.96 -32.23
N GLU A 162 -20.70 -0.28 -32.29
CA GLU A 162 -19.39 -0.90 -32.17
C GLU A 162 -19.14 -1.42 -30.75
N ALA A 163 -19.61 -0.68 -29.74
CA ALA A 163 -19.59 -1.09 -28.34
C ALA A 163 -20.34 -2.42 -28.15
N VAL A 164 -21.53 -2.56 -28.73
CA VAL A 164 -22.28 -3.83 -28.71
C VAL A 164 -21.51 -4.95 -29.40
N ARG A 165 -20.89 -4.71 -30.56
CA ARG A 165 -20.07 -5.71 -31.26
C ARG A 165 -18.90 -6.18 -30.40
N ILE A 166 -18.19 -5.26 -29.74
CA ILE A 166 -17.10 -5.59 -28.81
C ILE A 166 -17.63 -6.41 -27.62
N LEU A 167 -18.80 -6.08 -27.07
CA LEU A 167 -19.38 -6.83 -25.94
C LEU A 167 -19.80 -8.26 -26.30
N LEU A 168 -20.29 -8.47 -27.53
CA LEU A 168 -20.70 -9.77 -28.05
C LEU A 168 -19.50 -10.66 -28.41
N ASP A 169 -18.46 -10.10 -29.02
CA ASP A 169 -17.26 -10.82 -29.41
C ASP A 169 -16.33 -11.07 -28.21
N SER A 170 -16.08 -12.34 -27.88
CA SER A 170 -15.24 -12.71 -26.74
C SER A 170 -13.77 -12.31 -26.90
N ASN A 171 -13.25 -12.32 -28.13
CA ASN A 171 -11.86 -12.00 -28.41
C ASN A 171 -11.63 -10.49 -28.30
N ARG A 172 -12.50 -9.70 -28.96
CA ARG A 172 -12.41 -8.23 -28.92
C ARG A 172 -12.64 -7.69 -27.51
N ARG A 173 -13.60 -8.28 -26.77
CA ARG A 173 -13.80 -7.98 -25.34
C ARG A 173 -12.55 -8.28 -24.51
N GLY A 174 -11.93 -9.44 -24.74
CA GLY A 174 -10.70 -9.86 -24.04
C GLY A 174 -9.55 -8.89 -24.30
N GLU A 175 -9.37 -8.47 -25.55
CA GLU A 175 -8.38 -7.49 -25.96
C GLU A 175 -8.62 -6.13 -25.29
N PHE A 176 -9.84 -5.60 -25.35
CA PHE A 176 -10.20 -4.34 -24.68
C PHE A 176 -9.94 -4.39 -23.17
N VAL A 177 -10.35 -5.48 -22.52
CA VAL A 177 -10.14 -5.68 -21.08
C VAL A 177 -8.64 -5.73 -20.75
N ASN A 178 -7.84 -6.44 -21.55
CA ASN A 178 -6.40 -6.52 -21.35
C ASN A 178 -5.71 -5.17 -21.56
N THR A 179 -6.07 -4.43 -22.61
CA THR A 179 -5.54 -3.09 -22.91
C THR A 179 -5.92 -2.10 -21.83
N SER A 180 -7.18 -2.08 -21.39
CA SER A 180 -7.65 -1.24 -20.28
C SER A 180 -6.92 -1.56 -18.97
N ARG A 181 -6.72 -2.84 -18.66
CA ARG A 181 -6.00 -3.28 -17.45
C ARG A 181 -4.51 -2.90 -17.51
N LYS A 182 -3.87 -3.02 -18.67
CA LYS A 182 -2.49 -2.58 -18.90
C LYS A 182 -2.36 -1.05 -18.76
N SER A 183 -3.25 -0.30 -19.40
CA SER A 183 -3.29 1.17 -19.31
C SER A 183 -3.51 1.64 -17.87
N GLN A 184 -4.45 1.03 -17.13
CA GLN A 184 -4.69 1.35 -15.73
C GLN A 184 -3.47 1.00 -14.85
N LYS A 185 -2.80 -0.13 -15.12
CA LYS A 185 -1.57 -0.51 -14.41
C LYS A 185 -0.44 0.47 -14.72
N GLN A 186 -0.30 0.90 -15.96
CA GLN A 186 0.70 1.89 -16.36
C GLN A 186 0.42 3.25 -15.71
N LYS A 187 -0.81 3.74 -15.77
CA LYS A 187 -1.22 4.97 -15.11
C LYS A 187 -0.92 4.95 -13.60
N LYS A 188 -1.19 3.83 -12.92
CA LYS A 188 -0.83 3.66 -11.50
C LYS A 188 0.68 3.73 -11.27
N LYS A 189 1.47 3.12 -12.15
CA LYS A 189 2.93 3.18 -12.10
C LYS A 189 3.43 4.61 -12.32
N ASP A 190 2.85 5.33 -13.27
CA ASP A 190 3.23 6.71 -13.58
C ASP A 190 2.85 7.67 -12.43
N GLU A 191 1.65 7.50 -11.85
CA GLU A 191 1.20 8.24 -10.66
C GLU A 191 2.09 7.96 -9.45
N HIS A 192 2.46 6.68 -9.21
CA HIS A 192 3.37 6.32 -8.13
C HIS A 192 4.76 6.87 -8.37
N TYR A 193 5.30 6.71 -9.58
CA TYR A 193 6.60 7.25 -9.96
C TYR A 193 6.66 8.76 -9.76
N GLY A 194 5.64 9.49 -10.21
CA GLY A 194 5.51 10.94 -10.01
C GLY A 194 5.63 11.34 -8.54
N LYS A 195 4.86 10.68 -7.65
CA LYS A 195 4.96 10.92 -6.19
C LYS A 195 6.35 10.60 -5.63
N THR A 196 6.98 9.52 -6.10
CA THR A 196 8.32 9.14 -5.61
C THR A 196 9.45 10.02 -6.18
N ALA A 197 9.23 10.68 -7.32
CA ALA A 197 10.19 11.57 -7.95
C ALA A 197 10.21 12.97 -7.32
N GLU A 198 9.16 13.36 -6.58
CA GLU A 198 9.11 14.63 -5.83
C GLU A 198 10.15 14.70 -4.71
N LEU A 199 10.62 13.56 -4.19
CA LEU A 199 11.68 13.53 -3.17
C LEU A 199 13.07 13.61 -3.80
N SER A 200 13.80 14.64 -3.42
CA SER A 200 15.16 14.92 -3.87
C SER A 200 16.22 14.22 -3.02
N TRP A 201 17.42 14.11 -3.59
CA TRP A 201 18.62 13.65 -2.85
C TRP A 201 19.01 14.56 -1.68
N SER A 202 18.60 15.83 -1.68
CA SER A 202 18.87 16.73 -0.54
C SER A 202 18.15 16.27 0.72
N ALA A 203 16.91 15.76 0.60
CA ALA A 203 16.20 15.16 1.73
C ALA A 203 16.91 13.91 2.24
N VAL A 204 17.41 13.07 1.33
CA VAL A 204 18.18 11.87 1.68
C VAL A 204 19.44 12.22 2.45
N PHE A 205 20.22 13.21 2.00
CA PHE A 205 21.45 13.62 2.69
C PHE A 205 21.19 14.21 4.07
N PHE A 206 20.08 14.94 4.23
CA PHE A 206 19.65 15.43 5.54
C PHE A 206 19.34 14.26 6.51
N ASP A 207 18.50 13.32 6.09
CA ASP A 207 18.17 12.14 6.89
C ASP A 207 19.39 11.26 7.17
N LEU A 208 20.31 11.17 6.19
CA LEU A 208 21.57 10.45 6.33
C LEU A 208 22.48 11.12 7.37
N GLY A 209 22.53 12.46 7.38
CA GLY A 209 23.24 13.23 8.40
C GLY A 209 22.72 12.97 9.81
N ILE A 210 21.39 12.91 9.99
CA ILE A 210 20.77 12.55 11.27
C ILE A 210 21.14 11.11 11.65
N PHE A 211 21.05 10.17 10.72
CA PHE A 211 21.44 8.78 10.94
C PHE A 211 22.91 8.65 11.36
N SER A 212 23.83 9.36 10.70
CA SER A 212 25.24 9.42 11.07
C SER A 212 25.45 10.00 12.45
N ALA A 213 24.79 11.11 12.78
CA ALA A 213 24.90 11.73 14.11
C ALA A 213 24.43 10.78 15.23
N VAL A 214 23.29 10.12 15.04
CA VAL A 214 22.78 9.11 15.98
C VAL A 214 23.75 7.95 16.12
N THR A 215 24.30 7.45 15.02
CA THR A 215 25.30 6.37 15.03
C THR A 215 26.56 6.78 15.77
N ALA A 216 27.09 7.99 15.53
CA ALA A 216 28.24 8.53 16.24
C ALA A 216 28.00 8.59 17.76
N VAL A 217 26.85 9.12 18.18
CA VAL A 217 26.50 9.23 19.60
C VAL A 217 26.41 7.85 20.24
N ILE A 218 25.75 6.89 19.60
CA ILE A 218 25.65 5.50 20.11
C ILE A 218 27.04 4.88 20.23
N THR A 219 27.87 4.95 19.18
CA THR A 219 29.21 4.37 19.17
C THR A 219 30.13 5.02 20.21
N PHE A 220 29.99 6.33 20.45
CA PHE A 220 30.74 7.05 21.49
C PHE A 220 30.30 6.64 22.90
N LEU A 221 28.99 6.57 23.16
CA LEU A 221 28.45 6.29 24.50
C LEU A 221 28.55 4.81 24.88
N MET A 222 28.43 3.89 23.93
CA MET A 222 28.44 2.45 24.19
C MET A 222 29.64 1.96 25.02
N PRO A 223 30.91 2.25 24.68
CA PRO A 223 32.04 1.80 25.48
C PRO A 223 32.09 2.45 26.87
N LEU A 224 31.63 3.71 27.00
CA LEU A 224 31.58 4.39 28.30
C LEU A 224 30.58 3.74 29.25
N VAL A 225 29.37 3.46 28.74
CA VAL A 225 28.35 2.72 29.48
C VAL A 225 28.85 1.32 29.81
N PHE A 226 29.47 0.63 28.84
CA PHE A 226 30.03 -0.70 29.05
C PHE A 226 31.04 -0.73 30.19
N VAL A 227 32.06 0.15 30.18
CA VAL A 227 33.06 0.24 31.24
C VAL A 227 32.41 0.52 32.60
N GLN A 228 31.45 1.45 32.65
CA GLN A 228 30.73 1.74 33.89
C GLN A 228 29.97 0.52 34.42
N MET A 229 29.31 -0.24 33.54
CA MET A 229 28.57 -1.44 33.93
C MET A 229 29.50 -2.54 34.45
N ILE A 230 30.64 -2.77 33.80
CA ILE A 230 31.63 -3.76 34.26
C ILE A 230 32.21 -3.34 35.62
N ASN A 231 32.58 -2.08 35.80
CA ASN A 231 33.08 -1.58 37.08
C ASN A 231 32.05 -1.76 38.21
N GLN A 232 30.76 -1.52 37.93
CA GLN A 232 29.68 -1.77 38.90
C GLN A 232 29.54 -3.27 39.23
N THR A 233 29.70 -4.14 38.23
CA THR A 233 29.63 -5.59 38.41
C THR A 233 30.79 -6.09 39.27
N ILE A 234 32.01 -5.60 39.00
CA ILE A 234 33.21 -5.92 39.80
C ILE A 234 33.01 -5.45 41.24
N ALA A 235 32.54 -4.22 41.44
CA ALA A 235 32.23 -3.69 42.77
C ALA A 235 31.18 -4.52 43.52
N TYR A 236 30.14 -4.98 42.81
CA TYR A 236 29.12 -5.87 43.36
C TYR A 236 29.73 -7.21 43.78
N GLN A 237 30.54 -7.85 42.92
CA GLN A 237 31.19 -9.13 43.22
C GLN A 237 32.16 -9.05 44.41
N MET A 238 32.92 -7.95 44.52
CA MET A 238 33.81 -7.73 45.67
C MET A 238 33.07 -7.56 47.01
N GLY A 239 31.77 -7.23 46.97
CA GLY A 239 30.93 -7.11 48.17
C GLY A 239 30.24 -8.41 48.61
N LEU A 240 30.32 -9.49 47.82
CA LEU A 240 29.65 -10.75 48.12
C LEU A 240 30.50 -11.64 49.05
N SER A 241 29.82 -12.41 49.92
CA SER A 241 30.47 -13.48 50.68
C SER A 241 30.85 -14.66 49.77
N PRO A 242 31.76 -15.57 50.20
CA PRO A 242 32.10 -16.76 49.42
C PRO A 242 30.89 -17.63 49.06
N GLU A 243 29.96 -17.81 50.02
CA GLU A 243 28.70 -18.55 49.80
C GLU A 243 27.80 -17.84 48.77
N GLN A 244 27.74 -16.50 48.80
CA GLN A 244 26.97 -15.73 47.83
C GLN A 244 27.61 -15.72 46.43
N MET A 245 28.93 -15.77 46.34
CA MET A 245 29.64 -15.89 45.06
C MET A 245 29.36 -17.23 44.38
N GLU A 246 29.27 -18.33 45.14
CA GLU A 246 28.91 -19.64 44.58
C GLU A 246 27.49 -19.63 43.98
N GLN A 247 26.59 -18.80 44.53
CA GLN A 247 25.23 -18.63 44.04
C GLN A 247 25.09 -17.52 42.98
N ALA A 248 26.14 -16.76 42.70
CA ALA A 248 26.08 -15.65 41.76
C ALA A 248 25.87 -16.18 40.33
N SER A 249 24.78 -15.75 39.69
CA SER A 249 24.45 -16.16 38.32
C SER A 249 25.43 -15.65 37.24
N LEU A 250 26.30 -14.70 37.59
CA LEU A 250 27.26 -14.09 36.68
C LEU A 250 28.60 -13.87 37.39
N ILE A 251 29.61 -14.66 37.03
CA ILE A 251 31.01 -14.43 37.39
C ILE A 251 31.70 -13.87 36.14
N LEU A 252 32.38 -12.74 36.28
CA LEU A 252 33.07 -12.13 35.14
C LEU A 252 34.34 -12.94 34.82
N PRO A 253 34.53 -13.38 33.56
CA PRO A 253 35.80 -13.96 33.14
C PRO A 253 36.94 -12.94 33.27
N GLN A 254 38.14 -13.41 33.57
CA GLN A 254 39.33 -12.55 33.72
C GLN A 254 39.66 -11.79 32.42
N GLU A 255 39.34 -12.39 31.26
CA GLU A 255 39.46 -11.77 29.95
C GLU A 255 38.57 -10.52 29.82
N ILE A 256 37.39 -10.51 30.44
CA ILE A 256 36.50 -9.35 30.42
C ILE A 256 37.01 -8.24 31.34
N VAL A 257 37.56 -8.60 32.50
CA VAL A 257 38.15 -7.63 33.44
C VAL A 257 39.36 -6.94 32.81
N SER A 258 40.29 -7.71 32.24
CA SER A 258 41.46 -7.18 31.53
C SER A 258 41.07 -6.35 30.30
N LEU A 259 40.05 -6.75 29.53
CA LEU A 259 39.52 -5.94 28.45
C LEU A 259 38.94 -4.61 28.97
N ASN A 260 38.22 -4.61 30.09
CA ASN A 260 37.66 -3.41 30.69
C ASN A 260 38.76 -2.41 31.12
N GLU A 261 39.84 -2.90 31.72
CA GLU A 261 41.00 -2.08 32.05
C GLU A 261 41.65 -1.48 30.78
N ALA A 262 41.87 -2.30 29.75
CA ALA A 262 42.39 -1.81 28.48
C ALA A 262 41.50 -0.71 27.88
N VAL A 263 40.18 -0.92 27.83
CA VAL A 263 39.21 0.06 27.31
C VAL A 263 39.21 1.34 28.15
N ALA A 264 39.32 1.24 29.48
CA ALA A 264 39.41 2.41 30.36
C ALA A 264 40.67 3.26 30.09
N THR A 265 41.77 2.66 29.62
CA THR A 265 43.01 3.38 29.29
C THR A 265 43.03 4.05 27.92
N ILE A 266 42.18 3.63 26.98
CA ILE A 266 42.13 4.14 25.59
C ILE A 266 41.78 5.65 25.54
N GLY A 267 41.12 6.18 26.57
CA GLY A 267 40.82 7.61 26.71
C GLY A 267 39.72 8.11 25.76
N ILE A 268 39.09 9.23 26.15
CA ILE A 268 37.96 9.83 25.43
C ILE A 268 38.29 10.23 23.97
N PRO A 269 39.47 10.80 23.64
CA PRO A 269 39.76 11.23 22.27
C PRO A 269 39.71 10.10 21.24
N ILE A 270 40.16 8.90 21.59
CA ILE A 270 40.15 7.76 20.66
C ILE A 270 38.72 7.30 20.40
N PHE A 271 37.85 7.26 21.43
CA PHE A 271 36.42 6.94 21.22
C PHE A 271 35.71 7.93 20.30
N LEU A 272 36.06 9.22 20.38
CA LEU A 272 35.50 10.22 19.47
C LEU A 272 35.91 9.94 18.01
N ILE A 273 37.18 9.60 17.77
CA ILE A 273 37.68 9.25 16.44
C ILE A 273 36.97 8.00 15.91
N VAL A 274 36.88 6.95 16.72
CA VAL A 274 36.18 5.70 16.36
C VAL A 274 34.71 5.99 16.03
N ALA A 275 34.02 6.78 16.85
CA ALA A 275 32.63 7.15 16.63
C ALA A 275 32.41 7.88 15.29
N VAL A 276 33.29 8.81 14.93
CA VAL A 276 33.21 9.52 13.64
C VAL A 276 33.46 8.56 12.48
N ILE A 277 34.50 7.72 12.55
CA ILE A 277 34.81 6.73 11.51
C ILE A 277 33.64 5.77 11.31
N THR A 278 33.07 5.24 12.40
CA THR A 278 31.90 4.36 12.35
C THR A 278 30.70 5.07 11.73
N ALA A 279 30.39 6.31 12.14
CA ALA A 279 29.27 7.05 11.59
C ALA A 279 29.38 7.31 10.08
N VAL A 280 30.58 7.66 9.59
CA VAL A 280 30.84 7.85 8.16
C VAL A 280 30.74 6.52 7.41
N THR A 281 31.36 5.47 7.94
CA THR A 281 31.34 4.12 7.32
C THR A 281 29.92 3.57 7.25
N SER A 282 29.13 3.72 8.32
CA SER A 282 27.72 3.32 8.35
C SER A 282 26.87 4.10 7.34
N ALA A 283 27.12 5.40 7.15
CA ALA A 283 26.41 6.20 6.15
C ALA A 283 26.69 5.72 4.72
N ILE A 284 27.97 5.48 4.41
CA ILE A 284 28.41 4.95 3.11
C ILE A 284 27.80 3.56 2.89
N SER A 285 27.91 2.68 3.89
CA SER A 285 27.34 1.33 3.85
C SER A 285 25.83 1.36 3.60
N MET A 286 25.11 2.27 4.24
CA MET A 286 23.67 2.45 4.06
C MET A 286 23.31 2.91 2.64
N LEU A 287 24.11 3.79 2.02
CA LEU A 287 23.93 4.17 0.61
C LEU A 287 24.22 3.01 -0.34
N ILE A 288 25.29 2.25 -0.11
CA ILE A 288 25.65 1.07 -0.91
C ILE A 288 24.54 0.01 -0.81
N GLN A 289 24.07 -0.27 0.41
CA GLN A 289 22.97 -1.20 0.65
C GLN A 289 21.67 -0.73 0.00
N GLY A 290 21.35 0.56 0.11
CA GLY A 290 20.21 1.17 -0.55
C GLY A 290 20.28 1.04 -2.08
N GLY A 291 21.45 1.26 -2.67
CA GLY A 291 21.70 1.06 -4.10
C GLY A 291 21.53 -0.40 -4.51
N ALA A 292 22.09 -1.30 -3.69
CA ALA A 292 21.82 -2.73 -3.59
C ALA A 292 20.36 -3.09 -3.86
N ILE A 293 19.53 -2.67 -2.91
CA ILE A 293 18.09 -2.93 -2.86
C ILE A 293 17.39 -2.29 -4.06
N HIS A 294 17.76 -1.06 -4.43
CA HIS A 294 17.17 -0.36 -5.59
C HIS A 294 17.38 -1.12 -6.90
N LEU A 295 18.60 -1.60 -7.14
CA LEU A 295 18.95 -2.36 -8.34
C LEU A 295 18.12 -3.65 -8.41
N VAL A 296 18.07 -4.41 -7.32
CA VAL A 296 17.27 -5.64 -7.27
C VAL A 296 15.78 -5.36 -7.44
N ALA A 297 15.24 -4.37 -6.73
CA ALA A 297 13.82 -4.04 -6.76
C ALA A 297 13.35 -3.62 -8.17
N THR A 298 14.14 -2.81 -8.87
CA THR A 298 13.77 -2.28 -10.19
C THR A 298 14.12 -3.25 -11.33
N LYS A 299 15.32 -3.83 -11.34
CA LYS A 299 15.81 -4.66 -12.46
C LYS A 299 15.32 -6.09 -12.39
N LEU A 300 15.23 -6.68 -11.19
CA LEU A 300 14.87 -8.09 -11.03
C LEU A 300 13.38 -8.28 -10.69
N LEU A 301 12.82 -7.45 -9.80
CA LEU A 301 11.46 -7.64 -9.29
C LEU A 301 10.38 -6.81 -10.02
N GLY A 302 10.80 -5.93 -10.94
CA GLY A 302 9.93 -5.08 -11.76
C GLY A 302 9.18 -4.00 -10.98
N GLY A 303 9.74 -3.60 -9.83
CA GLY A 303 9.21 -2.51 -9.01
C GLY A 303 9.36 -1.15 -9.68
N VAL A 304 8.47 -0.22 -9.31
CA VAL A 304 8.48 1.16 -9.82
C VAL A 304 8.63 2.10 -8.65
N GLY A 305 9.72 2.84 -8.61
CA GLY A 305 10.04 3.75 -7.52
C GLY A 305 11.45 4.30 -7.66
N THR A 306 11.78 5.29 -6.84
CA THR A 306 13.09 5.95 -6.85
C THR A 306 13.89 5.58 -5.60
N MET A 307 15.22 5.54 -5.72
CA MET A 307 16.11 5.30 -4.58
C MET A 307 15.96 6.39 -3.50
N PRO A 308 15.89 7.70 -3.81
CA PRO A 308 15.68 8.73 -2.80
C PRO A 308 14.43 8.51 -1.96
N TYR A 309 13.30 8.20 -2.60
CA TYR A 309 12.06 7.94 -1.88
C TYR A 309 12.17 6.75 -0.93
N MET A 310 12.79 5.66 -1.38
CA MET A 310 13.07 4.51 -0.53
C MET A 310 13.95 4.90 0.67
N MET A 311 15.03 5.65 0.45
CA MET A 311 15.95 6.05 1.51
C MET A 311 15.29 6.98 2.54
N CYS A 312 14.49 7.97 2.11
CA CYS A 312 13.73 8.84 3.02
C CYS A 312 12.71 8.06 3.87
N GLN A 313 12.23 6.89 3.41
CA GLN A 313 11.39 6.03 4.25
C GLN A 313 12.16 5.22 5.28
N ILE A 314 13.37 4.80 4.92
CA ILE A 314 14.19 3.84 5.69
C ILE A 314 15.04 4.56 6.73
N LEU A 315 15.73 5.65 6.37
CA LEU A 315 16.69 6.32 7.24
C LEU A 315 16.09 6.83 8.56
N PRO A 316 14.95 7.55 8.58
CA PRO A 316 14.33 7.98 9.85
C PRO A 316 13.92 6.79 10.72
N PHE A 317 13.47 5.71 10.10
CA PHE A 317 13.08 4.49 10.81
C PHE A 317 14.28 3.84 11.50
N TYR A 318 15.42 3.70 10.80
CA TYR A 318 16.65 3.17 11.41
C TYR A 318 17.18 4.09 12.50
N SER A 319 17.24 5.41 12.26
CA SER A 319 17.72 6.39 13.25
C SER A 319 16.93 6.29 14.56
N MET A 320 15.58 6.31 14.48
CA MET A 320 14.71 6.17 15.65
C MET A 320 14.86 4.79 16.32
N THR A 321 14.87 3.73 15.53
CA THR A 321 14.94 2.36 16.05
C THR A 321 16.27 2.08 16.75
N SER A 322 17.38 2.57 16.21
CA SER A 322 18.71 2.41 16.83
C SER A 322 18.79 3.07 18.19
N LEU A 323 18.17 4.24 18.39
CA LEU A 323 18.10 4.89 19.70
C LEU A 323 17.29 4.04 20.71
N ILE A 324 16.15 3.52 20.29
CA ILE A 324 15.31 2.66 21.13
C ILE A 324 16.07 1.40 21.53
N LEU A 325 16.72 0.74 20.57
CA LEU A 325 17.52 -0.47 20.83
C LEU A 325 18.73 -0.17 21.72
N PHE A 326 19.37 1.00 21.57
CA PHE A 326 20.47 1.41 22.43
C PHE A 326 20.01 1.61 23.88
N VAL A 327 18.90 2.32 24.11
CA VAL A 327 18.34 2.49 25.46
C VAL A 327 17.94 1.14 26.06
N TRP A 328 17.30 0.27 25.27
CA TRP A 328 16.98 -1.08 25.72
C TRP A 328 18.24 -1.85 26.10
N TRP A 329 19.28 -1.80 25.27
CA TRP A 329 20.56 -2.44 25.54
C TRP A 329 21.20 -1.92 26.84
N CYS A 330 21.18 -0.60 27.09
CA CYS A 330 21.64 -0.04 28.36
C CYS A 330 20.86 -0.56 29.56
N ILE A 331 19.53 -0.69 29.46
CA ILE A 331 18.69 -1.26 30.53
C ILE A 331 19.05 -2.73 30.77
N ALA A 332 19.17 -3.52 29.71
CA ALA A 332 19.53 -4.93 29.80
C ALA A 332 20.91 -5.13 30.47
N MET A 333 21.92 -4.36 30.03
CA MET A 333 23.26 -4.39 30.62
C MET A 333 23.28 -3.88 32.07
N GLY A 334 22.49 -2.86 32.41
CA GLY A 334 22.36 -2.38 33.77
C GLY A 334 21.77 -3.42 34.72
N MET A 335 20.77 -4.17 34.27
CA MET A 335 20.21 -5.28 35.06
C MET A 335 21.22 -6.40 35.25
N LEU A 336 22.01 -6.74 34.23
CA LEU A 336 23.11 -7.69 34.37
C LEU A 336 24.14 -7.20 35.40
N ALA A 337 24.48 -5.91 35.37
CA ALA A 337 25.53 -5.35 36.23
C ALA A 337 25.21 -5.37 37.73
N ILE A 338 23.92 -5.26 38.09
CA ILE A 338 23.46 -5.32 39.49
C ILE A 338 23.16 -6.75 39.98
N GLY A 339 23.62 -7.78 39.25
CA GLY A 339 23.42 -9.18 39.62
C GLY A 339 22.04 -9.75 39.27
N ALA A 340 21.17 -8.98 38.60
CA ALA A 340 19.88 -9.45 38.08
C ALA A 340 20.04 -10.20 36.74
N GLY A 341 21.01 -11.12 36.69
CA GLY A 341 21.49 -11.82 35.50
C GLY A 341 20.37 -12.47 34.67
N ILE A 342 19.47 -13.18 35.34
CA ILE A 342 18.33 -13.86 34.69
C ILE A 342 17.39 -12.85 34.02
N ILE A 343 17.08 -11.74 34.67
CA ILE A 343 16.19 -10.71 34.12
C ILE A 343 16.86 -10.04 32.92
N GLY A 344 18.14 -9.68 33.03
CA GLY A 344 18.91 -9.13 31.92
C GLY A 344 18.99 -10.08 30.72
N ALA A 345 19.21 -11.38 30.95
CA ALA A 345 19.21 -12.39 29.89
C ALA A 345 17.83 -12.55 29.25
N LEU A 346 16.75 -12.55 30.04
CA LEU A 346 15.38 -12.59 29.53
C LEU A 346 15.04 -11.37 28.67
N CYS A 347 15.66 -10.21 28.91
CA CYS A 347 15.49 -9.02 28.06
C CYS A 347 16.12 -9.14 26.67
N MET A 348 17.02 -10.11 26.43
CA MET A 348 17.64 -10.32 25.12
C MET A 348 16.69 -11.02 24.13
N ALA A 349 15.80 -11.90 24.60
CA ALA A 349 14.86 -12.60 23.73
C ALA A 349 13.86 -11.65 23.03
N PRO A 350 13.21 -10.69 23.74
CA PRO A 350 12.42 -9.65 23.11
C PRO A 350 13.23 -8.77 22.15
N MET A 351 14.52 -8.53 22.42
CA MET A 351 15.39 -7.76 21.53
C MET A 351 15.62 -8.48 20.20
N ALA A 352 15.79 -9.81 20.23
CA ALA A 352 15.84 -10.62 19.01
C ALA A 352 14.51 -10.58 18.24
N LEU A 353 13.37 -10.66 18.93
CA LEU A 353 12.04 -10.50 18.32
C LEU A 353 11.84 -9.10 17.72
N ALA A 354 12.35 -8.06 18.37
CA ALA A 354 12.36 -6.70 17.84
C ALA A 354 13.17 -6.63 16.53
N GLY A 355 14.31 -7.33 16.45
CA GLY A 355 15.08 -7.48 15.21
C GLY A 355 14.25 -8.02 14.04
N PHE A 356 13.46 -9.08 14.26
CA PHE A 356 12.53 -9.60 13.24
C PHE A 356 11.44 -8.58 12.87
N TYR A 357 10.86 -7.90 13.85
CA TYR A 357 9.87 -6.85 13.60
C TYR A 357 10.45 -5.72 12.72
N ILE A 358 11.65 -5.25 13.04
CA ILE A 358 12.38 -4.22 12.28
C ILE A 358 12.60 -4.70 10.85
N LEU A 359 13.06 -5.93 10.65
CA LEU A 359 13.25 -6.52 9.33
C LEU A 359 11.96 -6.49 8.50
N PHE A 360 10.83 -6.94 9.05
CA PHE A 360 9.55 -6.93 8.34
C PHE A 360 9.02 -5.51 8.08
N LYS A 361 9.27 -4.56 9.00
CA LYS A 361 8.91 -3.16 8.80
C LYS A 361 9.73 -2.49 7.70
N VAL A 362 11.04 -2.73 7.65
CA VAL A 362 11.91 -2.25 6.58
C VAL A 362 11.49 -2.87 5.25
N ALA A 363 11.23 -4.18 5.21
CA ALA A 363 10.71 -4.86 4.03
C ALA A 363 9.38 -4.25 3.54
N GLY A 364 8.47 -3.91 4.46
CA GLY A 364 7.21 -3.23 4.12
C GLY A 364 7.41 -1.83 3.54
N LYS A 365 8.34 -1.04 4.10
CA LYS A 365 8.71 0.29 3.58
C LYS A 365 9.33 0.20 2.18
N ILE A 366 10.24 -0.76 1.96
CA ILE A 366 10.79 -1.03 0.62
C ILE A 366 9.68 -1.43 -0.34
N GLY A 367 8.75 -2.30 0.08
CA GLY A 367 7.59 -2.67 -0.71
C GLY A 367 6.77 -1.47 -1.17
N ALA A 368 6.40 -0.63 -0.20
CA ALA A 368 5.67 0.61 -0.48
C ALA A 368 6.47 1.57 -1.39
N ALA A 369 7.79 1.62 -1.27
CA ALA A 369 8.64 2.45 -2.12
C ALA A 369 8.59 2.06 -3.60
N TYR A 370 8.43 0.78 -3.91
CA TYR A 370 8.48 0.25 -5.28
C TYR A 370 7.13 -0.28 -5.82
N ASP A 371 6.01 0.07 -5.18
CA ASP A 371 4.66 -0.39 -5.52
C ASP A 371 4.54 -1.93 -5.56
N PHE A 372 5.13 -2.60 -4.57
CA PHE A 372 4.92 -4.03 -4.36
C PHE A 372 4.73 -4.42 -2.89
N GLY A 373 4.20 -5.61 -2.63
CA GLY A 373 3.94 -6.05 -1.25
C GLY A 373 5.21 -6.35 -0.44
N SER A 374 5.10 -6.38 0.89
CA SER A 374 6.21 -6.61 1.83
C SER A 374 7.01 -7.89 1.55
N ALA A 375 6.39 -8.93 0.98
CA ALA A 375 7.08 -10.17 0.60
C ALA A 375 8.18 -9.92 -0.44
N LYS A 376 7.89 -9.10 -1.47
CA LYS A 376 8.90 -8.70 -2.46
C LYS A 376 9.94 -7.75 -1.86
N GLY A 377 9.56 -6.94 -0.88
CA GLY A 377 10.49 -6.11 -0.12
C GLY A 377 11.50 -6.95 0.66
N CYS A 378 11.03 -7.99 1.35
CA CYS A 378 11.90 -8.95 2.04
C CYS A 378 12.83 -9.67 1.06
N LEU A 379 12.29 -10.14 -0.07
CA LEU A 379 13.10 -10.77 -1.12
C LEU A 379 14.17 -9.82 -1.68
N SER A 380 13.84 -8.54 -1.87
CA SER A 380 14.82 -7.56 -2.34
C SER A 380 15.96 -7.31 -1.34
N LEU A 381 15.67 -7.33 -0.03
CA LEU A 381 16.68 -7.26 1.03
C LEU A 381 17.62 -8.46 0.98
N ILE A 382 17.07 -9.68 0.93
CA ILE A 382 17.87 -10.91 0.92
C ILE A 382 18.79 -10.94 -0.30
N LEU A 383 18.25 -10.68 -1.49
CA LEU A 383 19.02 -10.69 -2.73
C LEU A 383 20.07 -9.57 -2.78
N ALA A 384 19.76 -8.39 -2.25
CA ALA A 384 20.75 -7.31 -2.13
C ALA A 384 21.88 -7.68 -1.17
N SER A 385 21.56 -8.31 -0.03
CA SER A 385 22.58 -8.79 0.92
C SER A 385 23.47 -9.87 0.32
N VAL A 386 22.91 -10.82 -0.43
CA VAL A 386 23.68 -11.84 -1.16
C VAL A 386 24.59 -11.19 -2.20
N LEU A 387 24.05 -10.25 -3.00
CA LEU A 387 24.83 -9.52 -4.00
C LEU A 387 26.02 -8.78 -3.36
N LEU A 388 25.78 -8.05 -2.27
CA LEU A 388 26.84 -7.33 -1.56
C LEU A 388 27.84 -8.27 -0.90
N SER A 389 27.39 -9.38 -0.32
CA SER A 389 28.28 -10.39 0.26
C SER A 389 29.22 -11.00 -0.78
N LEU A 390 28.76 -11.20 -2.02
CA LEU A 390 29.59 -11.69 -3.12
C LEU A 390 30.60 -10.63 -3.58
N ILE A 391 30.20 -9.36 -3.61
CA ILE A 391 31.08 -8.25 -3.97
C ILE A 391 32.15 -8.04 -2.89
N SER A 392 31.79 -8.13 -1.60
CA SER A 392 32.71 -7.89 -0.48
C SER A 392 33.64 -9.07 -0.19
N SER A 393 33.21 -10.31 -0.45
CA SER A 393 34.04 -11.49 -0.21
C SER A 393 35.22 -11.59 -1.19
N LEU A 394 35.06 -11.10 -2.43
CA LEU A 394 36.11 -11.13 -3.46
C LEU A 394 37.40 -10.39 -3.02
N PRO A 395 37.35 -9.10 -2.63
CA PRO A 395 38.52 -8.41 -2.10
C PRO A 395 39.03 -9.03 -0.80
N GLY A 396 38.13 -9.51 0.08
CA GLY A 396 38.52 -10.15 1.34
C GLY A 396 39.33 -11.43 1.13
N ILE A 397 38.93 -12.29 0.19
CA ILE A 397 39.65 -13.50 -0.18
C ILE A 397 41.01 -13.14 -0.81
N LEU A 398 41.05 -12.15 -1.70
CA LEU A 398 42.29 -11.71 -2.33
C LEU A 398 43.27 -11.10 -1.33
N ALA A 399 42.79 -10.25 -0.42
CA ALA A 399 43.59 -9.66 0.64
C ALA A 399 44.07 -10.72 1.64
N TRP A 400 43.20 -11.66 2.03
CA TRP A 400 43.57 -12.76 2.92
C TRP A 400 44.64 -13.65 2.31
N ASN A 401 44.53 -14.00 1.03
CA ASN A 401 45.53 -14.80 0.31
C ASN A 401 46.87 -14.04 0.18
N TYR A 402 46.83 -12.72 0.00
CA TYR A 402 48.04 -11.90 -0.03
C TYR A 402 48.71 -11.80 1.34
N ILE A 403 47.94 -11.58 2.40
CA ILE A 403 48.49 -11.50 3.77
C ILE A 403 49.04 -12.87 4.20
N SER A 404 48.32 -13.95 3.89
CA SER A 404 48.76 -15.31 4.24
C SER A 404 50.03 -15.71 3.49
N SER A 405 50.21 -15.29 2.23
CA SER A 405 51.46 -15.52 1.50
C SER A 405 52.63 -14.75 2.12
N GLN A 406 52.44 -13.46 2.45
CA GLN A 406 53.48 -12.65 3.11
C GLN A 406 53.87 -13.19 4.50
N LEU A 407 52.89 -13.65 5.30
CA LEU A 407 53.16 -14.30 6.58
C LEU A 407 53.96 -15.59 6.41
N THR A 408 53.64 -16.40 5.40
CA THR A 408 54.36 -17.65 5.12
C THR A 408 55.80 -17.37 4.71
N GLU A 409 56.04 -16.36 3.86
CA GLU A 409 57.39 -15.92 3.47
C GLU A 409 58.21 -15.45 4.68
N MET A 410 57.61 -14.65 5.58
CA MET A 410 58.29 -14.20 6.80
C MET A 410 58.63 -15.37 7.75
N MET A 411 57.73 -16.35 7.91
CA MET A 411 58.01 -17.53 8.73
C MET A 411 59.15 -18.36 8.15
N LEU A 412 59.15 -18.61 6.83
CA LEU A 412 60.24 -19.34 6.16
C LEU A 412 61.58 -18.61 6.24
N ALA A 413 61.58 -17.27 6.19
CA ALA A 413 62.81 -16.47 6.35
C ALA A 413 63.35 -16.47 7.79
N SER A 414 62.53 -16.83 8.78
CA SER A 414 62.93 -16.90 10.19
C SER A 414 63.40 -18.29 10.64
N MET A 415 63.26 -19.31 9.79
CA MET A 415 63.76 -20.68 9.99
C MET A 415 65.10 -20.84 9.28
#